data_AF-A0A534Y5T1-F1
#
_entry.id   AF-A0A534Y5T1-F1
#
_cell.length_a   1.000
_cell.length_b   1.000
_cell.length_c   1.000
_cell.angle_alpha   90.00
_cell.angle_beta   90.00
_cell.angle_gamma   90.00
#
_symmetry.space_group_name_H-M   'P 1'
#
loop_
_entity.id
_entity.type
_entity.pdbx_description
1 polymer ?
#
loop_
_entity_poly.entity_id
_entity_poly.type
_entity_poly.pdbx_seq_one_letter_code
_entity_poly.pdbx_strand_id
1 'polypeptide(L)'
;MDPWARRLRHDIVKRAVWAARDLRSLEGAPSEGDVAALRRGLYDLRDEEGAAVTARSLWQRMRLEAPRNTPELDRFSEAIEEAYAAVDSLPAGLAAAVSALLRIEERFEELARSLDQHT
;
A
#
# COMPACT_ATOMS: atom_id res chain seq x y z
N MET A 1 1.03 17.33 -7.49
CA MET A 1 0.53 15.94 -7.54
C MET A 1 -0.17 15.64 -8.84
N ASP A 2 0.63 15.06 -9.72
CA ASP A 2 0.27 14.40 -10.98
C ASP A 2 -1.01 13.52 -10.88
N PRO A 3 -1.88 13.49 -11.92
CA PRO A 3 -3.12 12.69 -11.93
C PRO A 3 -2.90 11.19 -11.72
N TRP A 4 -1.83 10.61 -12.27
CA TRP A 4 -1.50 9.20 -12.09
C TRP A 4 -1.15 8.91 -10.62
N ALA A 5 -0.34 9.79 -9.99
CA ALA A 5 -0.02 9.67 -8.57
C ALA A 5 -1.27 9.80 -7.67
N ARG A 6 -2.22 10.67 -8.06
CA ARG A 6 -3.50 10.80 -7.34
C ARG A 6 -4.34 9.52 -7.41
N ARG A 7 -4.41 8.88 -8.59
CA ARG A 7 -5.08 7.59 -8.76
C ARG A 7 -4.39 6.51 -7.92
N LEU A 8 -3.06 6.42 -7.96
CA LEU A 8 -2.28 5.47 -7.16
C LEU A 8 -2.57 5.60 -5.65
N ARG A 9 -2.65 6.86 -5.18
CA ARG A 9 -3.00 7.15 -3.79
C ARG A 9 -4.39 6.60 -3.41
N HIS A 10 -5.35 6.78 -4.30
CA HIS A 10 -6.74 6.42 -4.05
C HIS A 10 -6.95 4.90 -4.08
N ASP A 11 -6.42 4.24 -5.09
CA ASP A 11 -6.77 2.85 -5.36
C ASP A 11 -5.93 1.86 -4.55
N ILE A 12 -4.67 2.19 -4.25
CA ILE A 12 -3.78 1.35 -3.46
C ILE A 12 -3.53 1.95 -2.08
N VAL A 13 -2.88 3.11 -2.02
CA VAL A 13 -2.26 3.60 -0.76
C VAL A 13 -3.30 3.76 0.34
N LYS A 14 -4.38 4.50 0.09
CA LYS A 14 -5.44 4.72 1.08
C LYS A 14 -6.02 3.41 1.61
N ARG A 15 -6.23 2.43 0.73
CA ARG A 15 -6.86 1.15 1.08
C ARG A 15 -5.93 0.27 1.91
N ALA A 16 -4.64 0.22 1.54
CA ALA A 16 -3.64 -0.55 2.25
C ALA A 16 -3.37 0.00 3.66
N VAL A 17 -3.31 1.32 3.83
CA VAL A 17 -2.82 1.93 5.09
C VAL A 17 -3.91 2.27 6.09
N TRP A 18 -5.18 2.27 5.71
CA TRP A 18 -6.25 2.73 6.61
C TRP A 18 -6.35 1.88 7.88
N ALA A 19 -6.43 0.56 7.76
CA ALA A 19 -6.47 -0.34 8.91
C ALA A 19 -5.17 -0.24 9.74
N ALA A 20 -4.01 -0.12 9.09
CA ALA A 20 -2.73 0.01 9.79
C ALA A 20 -2.65 1.30 10.62
N ARG A 21 -3.21 2.40 10.14
CA ARG A 21 -3.27 3.67 10.88
C ARG A 21 -4.13 3.58 12.12
N ASP A 22 -5.28 2.91 12.02
CA ASP A 22 -6.19 2.70 13.14
C ASP A 22 -5.53 1.83 14.22
N LEU A 23 -4.87 0.75 13.79
CA LEU A 23 -4.17 -0.17 14.69
C LEU A 23 -2.88 0.38 15.29
N ARG A 24 -2.26 1.40 14.68
CA ARG A 24 -1.04 2.03 15.22
C ARG A 24 -1.26 2.63 16.61
N SER A 25 -2.46 3.11 16.88
CA SER A 25 -2.82 3.76 18.15
C SER A 25 -3.49 2.81 19.15
N LEU A 26 -3.63 1.53 18.79
CA LEU A 26 -4.34 0.56 19.61
C LEU A 26 -3.39 -0.07 20.63
N GLU A 27 -3.75 0.03 21.92
CA GLU A 27 -3.04 -0.64 22.99
C GLU A 27 -3.70 -2.00 23.24
N GLY A 28 -3.05 -3.11 22.84
CA GLY A 28 -3.55 -4.45 23.09
C GLY A 28 -3.24 -5.46 21.99
N ALA A 29 -3.67 -6.71 22.19
CA ALA A 29 -3.58 -7.74 21.16
C ALA A 29 -4.62 -7.48 20.06
N PRO A 30 -4.29 -7.69 18.77
CA PRO A 30 -5.23 -7.48 17.68
C PRO A 30 -6.33 -8.55 17.73
N SER A 31 -7.55 -8.16 17.40
CA SER A 31 -8.62 -9.11 17.14
C SER A 31 -8.43 -9.82 15.79
N GLU A 32 -9.16 -10.92 15.58
CA GLU A 32 -9.22 -11.57 14.26
C GLU A 32 -9.77 -10.61 13.19
N GLY A 33 -10.67 -9.70 13.57
CA GLY A 33 -11.22 -8.67 12.69
C GLY A 33 -10.15 -7.69 12.20
N ASP A 34 -9.19 -7.35 13.06
CA ASP A 34 -8.08 -6.45 12.74
C ASP A 34 -7.12 -7.10 11.76
N VAL A 35 -6.78 -8.37 11.98
CA VAL A 35 -5.96 -9.17 11.06
C VAL A 35 -6.64 -9.28 9.69
N ALA A 36 -7.96 -9.53 9.67
CA ALA A 36 -8.72 -9.58 8.43
C ALA A 36 -8.76 -8.22 7.73
N ALA A 37 -8.84 -7.10 8.47
CA ALA A 37 -8.82 -5.76 7.90
C ALA A 37 -7.47 -5.43 7.23
N LEU A 38 -6.35 -5.78 7.87
CA LEU A 38 -5.02 -5.61 7.27
C LEU A 38 -4.86 -6.45 6.00
N ARG A 39 -5.31 -7.71 6.03
CA ARG A 39 -5.27 -8.59 4.84
C ARG A 39 -6.11 -8.03 3.69
N ARG A 40 -7.33 -7.56 3.95
CA ARG A 40 -8.19 -6.95 2.91
C ARG A 40 -7.51 -5.76 2.23
N GLY A 41 -6.75 -4.95 2.97
CA GLY A 41 -6.01 -3.81 2.43
C GLY A 41 -5.00 -4.16 1.33
N LEU A 42 -4.57 -5.42 1.21
CA LEU A 42 -3.68 -5.89 0.14
C LEU A 42 -4.33 -6.90 -0.80
N TYR A 43 -5.25 -7.73 -0.31
CA TYR A 43 -5.78 -8.87 -1.07
C TYR A 43 -7.16 -8.63 -1.69
N ASP A 44 -7.92 -7.65 -1.21
CA ASP A 44 -9.31 -7.39 -1.65
C ASP A 44 -9.52 -5.90 -1.96
N LEU A 45 -8.80 -5.41 -2.97
CA LEU A 45 -9.03 -4.11 -3.58
C LEU A 45 -10.03 -4.22 -4.72
N ARG A 46 -10.40 -3.07 -5.29
CA ARG A 46 -11.30 -2.99 -6.45
C ARG A 46 -10.61 -2.21 -7.56
N ASP A 47 -10.62 -2.76 -8.77
CA ASP A 47 -10.18 -2.03 -9.97
C ASP A 47 -11.29 -1.11 -10.50
N GLU A 48 -11.04 -0.47 -11.64
CA GLU A 48 -11.92 0.53 -12.25
C GLU A 48 -13.28 -0.08 -12.67
N GLU A 49 -13.31 -1.38 -12.95
CA GLU A 49 -14.52 -2.17 -13.25
C GLU A 49 -15.23 -2.71 -11.99
N GLY A 50 -14.66 -2.52 -10.80
CA GLY A 50 -15.18 -3.01 -9.53
C GLY A 50 -14.84 -4.49 -9.24
N ALA A 51 -13.99 -5.11 -10.04
CA ALA A 51 -13.54 -6.48 -9.83
C ALA A 51 -12.53 -6.55 -8.67
N ALA A 52 -12.57 -7.66 -7.93
CA ALA A 52 -11.62 -7.89 -6.85
C ALA A 52 -10.20 -8.05 -7.40
N VAL A 53 -9.26 -7.29 -6.86
CA VAL A 53 -7.86 -7.29 -7.30
C VAL A 53 -6.92 -7.17 -6.10
N THR A 54 -5.70 -7.70 -6.24
CA THR A 54 -4.66 -7.53 -5.23
C THR A 54 -3.90 -6.22 -5.44
N ALA A 55 -3.35 -5.64 -4.37
CA ALA A 55 -2.47 -4.47 -4.44
C ALA A 55 -1.27 -4.71 -5.38
N ARG A 56 -0.68 -5.92 -5.34
CA ARG A 56 0.41 -6.31 -6.25
C ARG A 56 -0.02 -6.25 -7.71
N SER A 57 -1.14 -6.87 -8.07
CA SER A 57 -1.64 -6.89 -9.44
C SER A 57 -2.03 -5.50 -9.94
N LEU A 58 -2.69 -4.71 -9.09
CA LEU A 58 -3.07 -3.35 -9.44
C LEU A 58 -1.84 -2.46 -9.63
N TRP A 59 -0.85 -2.58 -8.74
CA TRP A 59 0.42 -1.87 -8.86
C TRP A 59 1.14 -2.20 -10.17
N GLN A 60 1.23 -3.48 -10.54
CA GLN A 60 1.86 -3.89 -11.80
C GLN A 60 1.22 -3.21 -13.01
N ARG A 61 -0.12 -3.11 -13.07
CA ARG A 61 -0.83 -2.39 -14.14
C ARG A 61 -0.46 -0.90 -14.12
N MET A 62 -0.61 -0.26 -12.96
CA MET A 62 -0.36 1.18 -12.83
C MET A 62 1.09 1.57 -13.12
N ARG A 63 2.06 0.72 -12.75
CA ARG A 63 3.48 0.95 -12.99
C ARG A 63 3.82 1.03 -14.49
N LEU A 64 3.13 0.27 -15.34
CA LEU A 64 3.31 0.34 -16.80
C LEU A 64 2.86 1.69 -17.38
N GLU A 65 1.94 2.36 -16.69
CA GLU A 65 1.37 3.65 -17.07
C GLU A 65 2.08 4.82 -16.36
N ALA A 66 3.16 4.56 -15.62
CA ALA A 66 3.87 5.60 -14.90
C ALA A 66 4.43 6.65 -15.87
N PRO A 67 4.26 7.95 -15.56
CA PRO A 67 4.66 9.03 -16.48
C PRO A 67 6.16 9.07 -16.74
N ARG A 68 6.97 8.55 -15.81
CA ARG A 68 8.44 8.52 -15.86
C ARG A 68 8.95 7.29 -15.13
N ASN A 69 10.07 6.75 -15.59
CA ASN A 69 10.78 5.69 -14.87
C ASN A 69 11.75 6.32 -13.85
N THR A 70 11.52 6.11 -12.56
CA THR A 70 12.37 6.63 -11.48
C THR A 70 12.70 5.53 -10.46
N PRO A 71 13.81 5.64 -9.71
CA PRO A 71 14.15 4.68 -8.66
C PRO A 71 13.08 4.55 -7.56
N GLU A 72 12.26 5.59 -7.35
CA GLU A 72 11.17 5.56 -6.38
C GLU A 72 10.05 4.57 -6.76
N LEU A 73 9.89 4.24 -8.05
CA LEU A 73 8.97 3.17 -8.47
C LEU A 73 9.43 1.81 -7.94
N ASP A 74 10.73 1.54 -7.95
CA ASP A 74 11.29 0.30 -7.41
C ASP A 74 11.11 0.24 -5.89
N ARG A 75 11.43 1.33 -5.19
CA ARG A 75 11.22 1.42 -3.73
C ARG A 75 9.75 1.26 -3.33
N PHE A 76 8.82 1.79 -4.13
CA PHE A 76 7.40 1.58 -3.90
C PHE A 76 6.99 0.11 -4.12
N SER A 77 7.58 -0.55 -5.12
CA SER A 77 7.38 -1.98 -5.37
C SER A 77 7.88 -2.83 -4.19
N GLU A 78 9.08 -2.51 -3.68
CA GLU A 78 9.66 -3.17 -2.50
C GLU A 78 8.76 -3.02 -1.28
N ALA A 79 8.23 -1.82 -1.02
CA ALA A 79 7.31 -1.61 0.10
C ALA A 79 6.01 -2.43 -0.01
N ILE A 80 5.49 -2.64 -1.21
CA ILE A 80 4.34 -3.54 -1.42
C ILE A 80 4.72 -4.98 -1.05
N GLU A 81 5.86 -5.48 -1.53
CA GLU A 81 6.31 -6.85 -1.24
C GLU A 81 6.62 -7.06 0.25
N GLU A 82 7.26 -6.09 0.91
CA GLU A 82 7.47 -6.08 2.36
C GLU A 82 6.14 -6.17 3.12
N ALA A 83 5.13 -5.41 2.68
CA ALA A 83 3.82 -5.44 3.31
C ALA A 83 3.13 -6.80 3.15
N TYR A 84 3.22 -7.45 1.99
CA TYR A 84 2.72 -8.81 1.81
C TYR A 84 3.40 -9.80 2.76
N ALA A 85 4.74 -9.82 2.78
CA ALA A 85 5.49 -10.73 3.64
C ALA A 85 5.14 -10.55 5.13
N ALA A 86 4.97 -9.30 5.57
CA ALA A 86 4.61 -9.00 6.95
C ALA A 86 3.15 -9.38 7.28
N VAL A 87 2.20 -9.13 6.36
CA VAL A 87 0.78 -9.49 6.53
C VAL A 87 0.56 -11.00 6.52
N ASP A 88 1.32 -11.75 5.72
CA ASP A 88 1.26 -13.21 5.68
C ASP A 88 1.80 -13.85 6.96
N SER A 89 2.65 -13.14 7.70
CA SER A 89 3.19 -13.55 9.00
C SER A 89 2.25 -13.27 10.18
N LEU A 90 1.06 -12.73 9.95
CA LEU A 90 0.05 -12.47 10.99
C LEU A 90 -0.56 -13.77 11.53
N PRO A 91 -0.89 -13.83 12.84
CA PRO A 91 -0.90 -12.70 13.79
C PRO A 91 0.42 -12.42 14.52
N ALA A 92 1.42 -13.31 14.44
CA ALA A 92 2.65 -13.22 15.24
C ALA A 92 3.47 -11.93 15.00
N GLY A 93 3.34 -11.32 13.82
CA GLY A 93 4.10 -10.14 13.41
C GLY A 93 3.30 -8.84 13.32
N LEU A 94 2.28 -8.59 14.16
CA LEU A 94 1.40 -7.40 14.01
C LEU A 94 2.17 -6.09 13.87
N ALA A 95 3.08 -5.78 14.80
CA ALA A 95 3.83 -4.53 14.77
C ALA A 95 4.64 -4.37 13.46
N ALA A 96 5.20 -5.48 12.97
CA ALA A 96 5.91 -5.50 11.69
C ALA A 96 4.94 -5.29 10.51
N ALA A 97 3.76 -5.92 10.52
CA ALA A 97 2.74 -5.75 9.49
C ALA A 97 2.21 -4.32 9.43
N VAL A 98 1.89 -3.72 10.59
CA VAL A 98 1.48 -2.31 10.67
C VAL A 98 2.58 -1.39 10.15
N SER A 99 3.83 -1.59 10.59
CA SER A 99 4.98 -0.80 10.14
C SER A 99 5.20 -0.91 8.62
N ALA A 100 5.15 -2.13 8.07
CA ALA A 100 5.33 -2.37 6.65
C ALA A 100 4.21 -1.75 5.80
N LEU A 101 2.95 -1.86 6.24
CA LEU A 101 1.83 -1.20 5.56
C LEU A 101 1.96 0.31 5.58
N LEU A 102 2.34 0.93 6.71
CA LEU A 102 2.56 2.37 6.79
C LEU A 102 3.71 2.84 5.89
N ARG A 103 4.73 2.00 5.68
CA ARG A 103 5.84 2.29 4.76
C ARG A 103 5.38 2.44 3.30
N ILE A 104 4.27 1.82 2.89
CA ILE A 104 3.67 2.06 1.56
C ILE A 104 3.34 3.55 1.39
N GLU A 105 2.79 4.19 2.41
CA GLU A 105 2.47 5.62 2.34
C GLU A 105 3.74 6.49 2.30
N GLU A 106 4.75 6.17 3.11
CA GLU A 106 6.04 6.87 3.08
C GLU A 106 6.69 6.81 1.68
N ARG A 107 6.73 5.61 1.07
CA ARG A 107 7.28 5.43 -0.29
C ARG A 107 6.41 6.08 -1.36
N PHE A 108 5.10 6.12 -1.17
CA PHE A 108 4.23 6.89 -2.06
C PHE A 108 4.55 8.39 -2.01
N GLU A 109 4.78 8.96 -0.83
CA GLU A 109 5.10 10.39 -0.69
C GLU A 109 6.44 10.75 -1.34
N GLU A 110 7.44 9.87 -1.23
CA GLU A 110 8.71 9.99 -1.93
C GLU A 110 8.53 9.98 -3.46
N LEU A 111 7.77 9.00 -3.97
CA LEU A 111 7.44 8.88 -5.39
C LEU A 111 6.66 10.10 -5.89
N ALA A 112 5.63 10.55 -5.16
CA ALA A 112 4.85 11.71 -5.55
C ALA A 112 5.72 12.98 -5.62
N ARG A 113 6.67 13.13 -4.69
CA ARG A 113 7.62 14.25 -4.68
C ARG A 113 8.59 14.18 -5.86
N SER A 114 9.10 13.00 -6.21
CA SER A 114 10.02 12.85 -7.35
C SER A 114 9.35 13.18 -8.67
N LEU A 115 8.06 12.85 -8.82
CA LEU A 115 7.26 13.21 -10.00
C LEU A 115 6.98 14.71 -10.10
N ASP A 116 6.71 15.37 -8.97
CA ASP A 116 6.45 16.82 -8.93
C ASP A 116 7.72 17.66 -9.16
N GLN A 117 8.91 17.22 -8.69
CA GLN A 117 10.19 17.94 -8.82
C GLN A 117 10.75 18.03 -10.25
N HIS A 118 10.19 17.29 -11.20
CA HIS A 118 10.62 17.28 -12.60
C HIS A 118 9.55 17.86 -13.55
N THR A 119 8.55 18.56 -13.02
CA THR A 119 7.51 19.25 -13.78
C THR A 119 7.89 20.71 -13.98
#